data_AF-A0A6P4IF83-F1
#
_entry.id   AF-A0A6P4IF83-F1
#
_cell.length_a   1.000
_cell.length_b   1.000
_cell.length_c   1.000
_cell.angle_alpha   90.00
_cell.angle_beta   90.00
_cell.angle_gamma   90.00
#
_symmetry.space_group_name_H-M   'P 1'
#
loop_
_entity.id
_entity.type
_entity.pdbx_description
1 polymer ?
#
loop_
_entity_poly.entity_id
_entity_poly.type
_entity_poly.pdbx_seq_one_letter_code
_entity_poly.pdbx_strand_id
1 'polypeptide(L)'
;MDLPCVLCCSKDDDELVFGEVHKEEQLVVHRNCLYLSSNLVKNGNEHTGILSFLKEDILMEVRRCHLLRCFYCQRLGANIGCCRKRCRRTFHTKCGYGNLAVSQFSGRFNSYCHKHIPEYRIQLGTAGHCVICFESCLQKYANSAGYSFKCPLCNDKEKFAKVALFGISIQNRDASWELEPNAFADLMQRAEYCILPDCRIRPSATSAADLLYCILCASNPMHTHCTFETASTYRCDDCIVIKRCLGL
;
A
#
# COMPACT_ATOMS: atom_id res chain seq x y z
N MET A 1 0.60 -30.08 -1.22
CA MET A 1 -0.87 -29.86 -1.14
C MET A 1 -1.08 -28.49 -0.56
N ASP A 2 -1.69 -27.54 -1.28
CA ASP A 2 -2.06 -26.26 -0.68
C ASP A 2 -3.14 -26.45 0.37
N LEU A 3 -2.76 -26.18 1.62
CA LEU A 3 -3.63 -26.20 2.79
C LEU A 3 -4.50 -24.95 2.78
N PRO A 4 -5.80 -25.05 3.11
CA PRO A 4 -6.68 -23.89 3.23
C PRO A 4 -6.30 -23.02 4.43
N CYS A 5 -6.66 -21.73 4.38
CA CYS A 5 -6.58 -20.87 5.54
C CYS A 5 -7.40 -21.43 6.71
N VAL A 6 -6.77 -21.59 7.88
CA VAL A 6 -7.41 -22.23 9.04
C VAL A 6 -8.57 -21.41 9.64
N LEU A 7 -8.59 -20.09 9.46
CA LEU A 7 -9.62 -19.21 10.02
C LEU A 7 -10.88 -19.12 9.16
N CYS A 8 -10.74 -19.14 7.83
CA CYS A 8 -11.86 -18.98 6.90
C CYS A 8 -12.19 -20.23 6.08
N CYS A 9 -11.39 -21.30 6.23
CA CYS A 9 -11.49 -22.58 5.52
C CYS A 9 -11.43 -22.45 3.98
N SER A 10 -10.92 -21.33 3.45
CA SER A 10 -10.79 -21.08 2.01
C SER A 10 -9.35 -21.34 1.54
N LYS A 11 -9.21 -21.84 0.31
CA LYS A 11 -7.93 -21.92 -0.42
C LYS A 11 -7.67 -20.71 -1.33
N ASP A 12 -8.67 -19.84 -1.46
CA ASP A 12 -8.58 -18.61 -2.24
C ASP A 12 -7.55 -17.65 -1.64
N ASP A 13 -6.71 -17.07 -2.48
CA ASP A 13 -5.56 -16.24 -2.16
C ASP A 13 -5.64 -14.83 -2.79
N ASP A 14 -6.84 -14.37 -3.17
CA ASP A 14 -7.05 -12.99 -3.64
C ASP A 14 -6.50 -11.96 -2.62
N GLU A 15 -5.34 -11.39 -2.93
CA GLU A 15 -4.63 -10.44 -2.06
C GLU A 15 -5.46 -9.18 -1.76
N LEU A 16 -6.41 -8.80 -2.64
CA LEU A 16 -7.30 -7.66 -2.37
C LEU A 16 -8.25 -7.95 -1.20
N VAL A 17 -8.71 -9.20 -1.08
CA VAL A 17 -9.69 -9.61 -0.08
C VAL A 17 -9.00 -10.12 1.18
N PHE A 18 -7.99 -10.97 1.00
CA PHE A 18 -7.37 -11.74 2.08
C PHE A 18 -6.04 -11.14 2.56
N GLY A 19 -5.41 -10.29 1.74
CA GLY A 19 -4.04 -9.86 1.96
C GLY A 19 -3.03 -11.01 1.82
N GLU A 20 -1.80 -10.76 2.28
CA GLU A 20 -0.73 -11.75 2.24
C GLU A 20 -1.10 -13.06 2.97
N VAL A 21 -0.63 -14.17 2.40
CA VAL A 21 -0.79 -15.51 2.99
C VAL A 21 0.45 -15.86 3.79
N HIS A 22 0.29 -16.09 5.09
CA HIS A 22 1.35 -16.55 5.97
C HIS A 22 1.29 -18.07 6.12
N LYS A 23 2.45 -18.71 6.03
CA LYS A 23 2.63 -20.15 6.18
C LYS A 23 3.67 -20.41 7.27
N GLU A 24 3.27 -21.09 8.35
CA GLU A 24 4.17 -21.48 9.43
C GLU A 24 3.87 -22.92 9.85
N GLU A 25 4.86 -23.81 9.75
CA GLU A 25 4.72 -25.26 9.92
C GLU A 25 3.56 -25.86 9.09
N GLN A 26 2.43 -26.16 9.72
CA GLN A 26 1.21 -26.71 9.12
C GLN A 26 0.01 -25.73 9.18
N LEU A 27 0.26 -24.46 9.52
CA LEU A 27 -0.74 -23.42 9.57
C LEU A 27 -0.62 -22.53 8.34
N VAL A 28 -1.72 -22.42 7.60
CA VAL A 28 -1.90 -21.42 6.55
C VAL A 28 -2.93 -20.41 7.05
N VAL A 29 -2.60 -19.13 6.97
CA VAL A 29 -3.51 -18.07 7.43
C VAL A 29 -3.38 -16.82 6.58
N HIS A 30 -4.52 -16.25 6.21
CA HIS A 30 -4.57 -14.95 5.55
C HIS A 30 -4.37 -13.83 6.56
N ARG A 31 -3.57 -12.83 6.21
CA ARG A 31 -3.32 -11.63 7.02
C ARG A 31 -4.62 -10.93 7.43
N ASN A 32 -5.54 -10.70 6.49
CA ASN A 32 -6.82 -10.04 6.83
C ASN A 32 -7.71 -10.95 7.69
N CYS A 33 -7.60 -12.28 7.57
CA CYS A 33 -8.32 -13.16 8.48
C CYS A 33 -7.80 -13.03 9.91
N LEU A 34 -6.49 -12.91 10.14
CA LEU A 34 -5.93 -12.66 11.47
C LEU A 34 -6.44 -11.36 12.08
N TYR A 35 -6.33 -10.25 11.36
CA TYR A 35 -6.71 -8.94 11.89
C TYR A 35 -8.21 -8.78 12.17
N LEU A 36 -9.06 -9.43 11.37
CA LEU A 36 -10.53 -9.23 11.44
C LEU A 36 -11.26 -10.27 12.29
N SER A 37 -10.56 -11.31 12.75
CA SER A 37 -11.16 -12.36 13.59
C SER A 37 -11.48 -11.80 14.98
N SER A 38 -12.72 -11.98 15.42
CA SER A 38 -13.30 -11.16 16.49
C SER A 38 -12.71 -11.38 17.88
N ASN A 39 -12.08 -12.52 18.15
CA ASN A 39 -11.49 -12.79 19.47
C ASN A 39 -9.96 -12.88 19.44
N LEU A 40 -9.31 -12.50 18.32
CA LEU A 40 -7.85 -12.42 18.28
C LEU A 40 -7.36 -11.07 18.80
N VAL A 41 -6.37 -11.14 19.69
CA VAL A 41 -5.69 -9.96 20.24
C VAL A 41 -4.20 -10.09 19.92
N LYS A 42 -3.58 -8.98 19.53
CA LYS A 42 -2.13 -8.91 19.31
C LYS A 42 -1.42 -8.89 20.67
N ASN A 43 -1.00 -10.06 21.14
CA ASN A 43 -0.31 -10.23 22.42
C ASN A 43 1.10 -10.82 22.27
N GLY A 44 1.52 -11.17 21.05
CA GLY A 44 2.88 -11.62 20.75
C GLY A 44 3.89 -10.46 20.67
N ASN A 45 5.17 -10.80 20.54
CA ASN A 45 6.24 -9.84 20.26
C ASN A 45 6.74 -9.99 18.81
N GLU A 46 7.73 -9.21 18.39
CA GLU A 46 8.29 -9.30 17.02
C GLU A 46 8.95 -10.65 16.71
N HIS A 47 9.26 -11.45 17.73
CA HIS A 47 9.94 -12.74 17.61
C HIS A 47 9.03 -13.93 17.86
N THR A 48 7.76 -13.72 18.22
CA THR A 48 6.81 -14.79 18.56
C THR A 48 5.46 -14.64 17.87
N GLY A 49 5.10 -15.66 17.10
CA GLY A 49 3.80 -15.78 16.45
C GLY A 49 3.70 -15.09 15.09
N ILE A 50 2.59 -15.35 14.39
CA ILE A 50 2.33 -14.81 13.05
C ILE A 50 1.76 -13.40 13.20
N LEU A 51 2.48 -12.38 12.73
CA LEU A 51 2.07 -10.96 12.87
C LEU A 51 1.77 -10.57 14.33
N SER A 52 2.54 -11.12 15.26
CA SER A 52 2.37 -10.96 16.71
C SER A 52 1.06 -11.56 17.27
N PHE A 53 0.44 -12.50 16.55
CA PHE A 53 -0.62 -13.37 17.08
C PHE A 53 -0.02 -14.71 17.49
N LEU A 54 -0.25 -15.11 18.74
CA LEU A 54 0.24 -16.39 19.26
C LEU A 54 -0.48 -17.56 18.60
N LYS A 55 0.26 -18.64 18.35
CA LYS A 55 -0.26 -19.84 17.68
C LYS A 55 -1.43 -20.46 18.45
N GLU A 56 -1.35 -20.46 19.77
CA GLU A 56 -2.38 -20.96 20.68
C GLU A 56 -3.67 -20.15 20.54
N ASP A 57 -3.58 -18.82 20.48
CA ASP A 57 -4.71 -17.92 20.29
C ASP A 57 -5.37 -18.13 18.93
N ILE A 58 -4.56 -18.30 17.87
CA ILE A 58 -5.04 -18.64 16.52
C ILE A 58 -5.83 -19.96 16.57
N LEU A 59 -5.29 -21.00 17.19
CA LEU A 59 -5.96 -22.31 17.28
C LEU A 59 -7.25 -22.26 18.10
N MET A 60 -7.30 -21.46 19.18
CA MET A 60 -8.54 -21.21 19.92
C MET A 60 -9.58 -20.51 19.06
N GLU A 61 -9.16 -19.52 18.27
CA GLU A 61 -10.05 -18.79 17.36
C GLU A 61 -10.59 -19.69 16.25
N VAL A 62 -9.76 -20.55 15.67
CA VAL A 62 -10.18 -21.56 14.67
C VAL A 62 -11.32 -22.42 15.22
N ARG A 63 -11.19 -22.92 16.45
CA ARG A 63 -12.24 -23.72 17.11
C ARG A 63 -13.54 -22.93 17.27
N ARG A 64 -13.46 -21.64 17.63
CA ARG A 64 -14.64 -20.76 17.73
C ARG A 64 -15.29 -20.54 16.36
N CYS A 65 -14.52 -20.17 15.35
CA CYS A 65 -15.00 -19.86 14.01
C CYS A 65 -15.73 -21.03 13.36
N HIS A 66 -15.22 -22.27 13.53
CA HIS A 66 -15.85 -23.48 13.02
C HIS A 66 -17.29 -23.71 13.53
N LEU A 67 -17.66 -23.13 14.67
CA LEU A 67 -19.02 -23.24 15.22
C LEU A 67 -19.97 -22.14 14.73
N LEU A 68 -19.45 -21.11 14.06
CA LEU A 68 -20.22 -19.93 13.68
C LEU A 68 -20.71 -20.01 12.23
N ARG A 69 -22.03 -19.86 12.07
CA ARG A 69 -22.70 -19.84 10.77
C ARG A 69 -22.64 -18.45 10.15
N CYS A 70 -22.11 -18.35 8.94
CA CYS A 70 -22.10 -17.11 8.18
C CYS A 70 -23.52 -16.68 7.81
N PHE A 71 -23.85 -15.43 8.11
CA PHE A 71 -25.12 -14.80 7.77
C PHE A 71 -25.39 -14.71 6.25
N TYR A 72 -24.35 -14.63 5.42
CA TYR A 72 -24.49 -14.49 3.97
C TYR A 72 -24.63 -15.83 3.26
N CYS A 73 -23.67 -16.74 3.44
CA CYS A 73 -23.64 -18.02 2.72
C CYS A 73 -24.24 -19.20 3.50
N GLN A 74 -24.62 -19.01 4.76
CA GLN A 74 -25.21 -20.02 5.66
C GLN A 74 -24.29 -21.22 5.99
N ARG A 75 -23.01 -21.19 5.61
CA ARG A 75 -22.00 -22.21 5.95
C ARG A 75 -21.27 -21.86 7.26
N LEU A 76 -20.70 -22.87 7.91
CA LEU A 76 -19.87 -22.71 9.12
C LEU A 76 -18.49 -22.10 8.81
N GLY A 77 -17.74 -21.70 9.84
CA GLY A 77 -16.40 -21.12 9.70
C GLY A 77 -16.37 -19.59 9.67
N ALA A 78 -17.43 -18.90 10.09
CA ALA A 78 -17.48 -17.45 10.06
C ALA A 78 -16.55 -16.83 11.12
N ASN A 79 -15.49 -16.16 10.68
CA ASN A 79 -14.48 -15.59 11.55
C ASN A 79 -14.80 -14.19 12.07
N ILE A 80 -15.60 -13.42 11.32
CA ILE A 80 -15.92 -12.03 11.65
C ILE A 80 -17.30 -11.93 12.29
N GLY A 81 -17.42 -11.16 13.37
CA GLY A 81 -18.67 -10.70 13.96
C GLY A 81 -18.90 -9.21 13.72
N CYS A 82 -20.17 -8.79 13.54
CA CYS A 82 -20.51 -7.38 13.41
C CYS A 82 -20.38 -6.63 14.74
N CYS A 83 -19.62 -5.52 14.76
CA CYS A 83 -19.36 -4.71 15.95
C CYS A 83 -20.53 -3.82 16.40
N ARG A 84 -21.65 -3.77 15.67
CA ARG A 84 -22.84 -3.02 16.10
C ARG A 84 -23.44 -3.69 17.33
N LYS A 85 -23.69 -2.91 18.39
CA LYS A 85 -24.37 -3.38 19.61
C LYS A 85 -25.65 -4.15 19.25
N ARG A 86 -25.83 -5.33 19.85
CA ARG A 86 -26.95 -6.26 19.66
C ARG A 86 -27.04 -6.94 18.28
N CYS A 87 -26.15 -6.64 17.34
CA CYS A 87 -26.06 -7.41 16.11
C CYS A 87 -25.35 -8.74 16.38
N ARG A 88 -25.97 -9.86 15.98
CA ARG A 88 -25.40 -11.21 16.11
C ARG A 88 -24.92 -11.79 14.79
N ARG A 89 -24.86 -10.97 13.74
CA ARG A 89 -24.42 -11.41 12.42
C ARG A 89 -22.92 -11.71 12.46
N THR A 90 -22.57 -12.91 12.04
CA THR A 90 -21.20 -13.31 11.75
C THR A 90 -21.05 -13.61 10.27
N PHE A 91 -19.85 -13.50 9.72
CA PHE A 91 -19.57 -13.76 8.32
C PHE A 91 -18.10 -14.12 8.08
N HIS A 92 -17.83 -14.85 6.99
CA HIS A 92 -16.45 -15.03 6.51
C HIS A 92 -15.88 -13.72 5.99
N THR A 93 -14.56 -13.55 6.03
CA THR A 93 -13.86 -12.42 5.37
C THR A 93 -14.32 -12.22 3.92
N LYS A 94 -14.27 -13.25 3.08
CA LYS A 94 -14.72 -13.18 1.68
C LYS A 94 -16.21 -12.84 1.53
N CYS A 95 -17.05 -13.44 2.37
CA CYS A 95 -18.49 -13.18 2.33
C CYS A 95 -18.79 -11.74 2.74
N GLY A 96 -18.05 -11.18 3.71
CA GLY A 96 -18.14 -9.78 4.08
C GLY A 96 -17.84 -8.88 2.90
N TYR A 97 -16.68 -9.06 2.27
CA TYR A 97 -16.26 -8.30 1.09
C TYR A 97 -17.31 -8.36 -0.04
N GLY A 98 -17.72 -9.56 -0.44
CA GLY A 98 -18.70 -9.75 -1.52
C GLY A 98 -20.12 -9.27 -1.20
N ASN A 99 -20.43 -8.92 0.06
CA ASN A 99 -21.73 -8.41 0.48
C ASN A 99 -21.64 -7.02 1.11
N LEU A 100 -20.62 -6.23 0.74
CA LEU A 100 -20.47 -4.83 1.15
C LEU A 100 -20.41 -4.64 2.68
N ALA A 101 -19.93 -5.64 3.41
CA ALA A 101 -19.54 -5.43 4.80
C ALA A 101 -18.24 -4.61 4.83
N VAL A 102 -18.12 -3.71 5.80
CA VAL A 102 -16.93 -2.87 5.97
C VAL A 102 -16.10 -3.40 7.12
N SER A 103 -14.82 -3.65 6.86
CA SER A 103 -13.83 -4.07 7.84
C SER A 103 -12.77 -2.99 7.98
N GLN A 104 -12.60 -2.45 9.19
CA GLN A 104 -11.62 -1.40 9.46
C GLN A 104 -10.24 -2.02 9.63
N PHE A 105 -9.21 -1.41 9.05
CA PHE A 105 -7.80 -1.83 9.19
C PHE A 105 -6.99 -0.89 10.08
N SER A 106 -7.67 -0.19 10.99
CA SER A 106 -7.07 0.72 11.96
C SER A 106 -7.70 0.53 13.34
N GLY A 107 -6.94 0.79 14.40
CA GLY A 107 -7.43 0.70 15.77
C GLY A 107 -7.78 -0.74 16.16
N ARG A 108 -9.05 -1.01 16.50
CA ARG A 108 -9.54 -2.31 16.97
C ARG A 108 -10.01 -3.27 15.87
N PHE A 109 -9.74 -2.93 14.60
CA PHE A 109 -10.13 -3.75 13.45
C PHE A 109 -11.63 -4.10 13.38
N ASN A 110 -12.49 -3.15 13.76
CA ASN A 110 -13.93 -3.39 13.83
C ASN A 110 -14.49 -3.74 12.45
N SER A 111 -15.45 -4.67 12.42
CA SER A 111 -16.15 -5.05 11.19
C SER A 111 -17.66 -4.84 11.32
N TYR A 112 -18.31 -4.42 10.24
CA TYR A 112 -19.72 -4.06 10.21
C TYR A 112 -20.41 -4.71 9.01
N CYS A 113 -21.53 -5.41 9.24
CA CYS A 113 -22.34 -5.92 8.14
C CYS A 113 -22.96 -4.78 7.31
N HIS A 114 -23.45 -5.08 6.12
CA HIS A 114 -24.06 -4.10 5.19
C HIS A 114 -25.14 -3.18 5.79
N LYS A 115 -25.82 -3.60 6.87
CA LYS A 115 -26.85 -2.76 7.55
C LYS A 115 -26.29 -1.79 8.58
N HIS A 116 -25.04 -1.97 9.00
CA HIS A 116 -24.46 -1.25 10.13
C HIS A 116 -23.13 -0.58 9.77
N ILE A 117 -22.92 -0.33 8.48
CA ILE A 117 -21.78 0.44 8.00
C ILE A 117 -21.84 1.82 8.68
N PRO A 118 -20.78 2.23 9.40
CA PRO A 118 -20.75 3.56 10.00
C PRO A 118 -20.75 4.64 8.91
N GLU A 119 -21.51 5.71 9.13
CA GLU A 119 -21.41 6.89 8.27
C GLU A 119 -20.10 7.61 8.55
N TYR A 120 -19.15 7.53 7.62
CA TYR A 120 -17.94 8.34 7.70
C TYR A 120 -18.12 9.59 6.83
N ARG A 121 -18.05 10.78 7.44
CA ARG A 121 -18.04 12.05 6.70
C ARG A 121 -16.66 12.27 6.08
N ILE A 122 -16.46 11.81 4.84
CA ILE A 122 -15.43 12.39 3.97
C ILE A 122 -16.17 13.07 2.82
N GLN A 123 -15.98 14.39 2.71
CA GLN A 123 -16.23 15.10 1.46
C GLN A 123 -15.22 14.56 0.44
N LEU A 124 -15.60 13.52 -0.30
CA LEU A 124 -14.94 13.19 -1.55
C LEU A 124 -15.23 14.39 -2.46
N GLY A 125 -14.17 15.09 -2.87
CA GLY A 125 -14.27 16.27 -3.72
C GLY A 125 -15.21 16.00 -4.88
N THR A 126 -16.10 16.95 -5.12
CA THR A 126 -17.14 16.91 -6.14
C THR A 126 -16.55 16.68 -7.54
N ALA A 127 -16.42 15.42 -7.96
CA ALA A 127 -16.27 15.01 -9.35
C ALA A 127 -16.35 13.48 -9.47
N GLY A 128 -17.54 12.97 -9.80
CA GLY A 128 -17.75 11.91 -10.80
C GLY A 128 -17.04 10.54 -10.70
N HIS A 129 -16.36 10.18 -9.62
CA HIS A 129 -15.66 8.89 -9.57
C HIS A 129 -16.57 7.75 -9.05
N CYS A 130 -16.59 6.62 -9.77
CA CYS A 130 -17.28 5.39 -9.37
C CYS A 130 -16.72 4.87 -8.04
N VAL A 131 -17.60 4.69 -7.04
CA VAL A 131 -17.26 4.19 -5.69
C VAL A 131 -16.60 2.80 -5.73
N ILE A 132 -16.98 1.96 -6.70
CA ILE A 132 -16.41 0.61 -6.90
C ILE A 132 -14.96 0.68 -7.44
N CYS A 133 -14.72 1.58 -8.39
CA CYS A 133 -13.37 1.81 -8.91
C CYS A 133 -12.47 2.44 -7.84
N PHE A 134 -13.04 3.27 -6.96
CA PHE A 134 -12.30 3.92 -5.89
C PHE A 134 -11.77 2.90 -4.87
N GLU A 135 -12.58 1.97 -4.37
CA GLU A 135 -12.12 0.98 -3.37
C GLU A 135 -11.07 0.03 -3.95
N SER A 136 -11.33 -0.57 -5.11
CA SER A 136 -10.40 -1.54 -5.72
C SER A 136 -9.08 -0.90 -6.18
N CYS A 137 -9.12 0.28 -6.80
CA CYS A 137 -7.90 0.99 -7.18
C CYS A 137 -7.12 1.47 -5.94
N LEU A 138 -7.79 1.99 -4.90
CA LEU A 138 -7.11 2.37 -3.67
C LEU A 138 -6.50 1.18 -2.95
N GLN A 139 -7.18 0.03 -2.93
CA GLN A 139 -6.64 -1.18 -2.32
C GLN A 139 -5.39 -1.67 -3.08
N LYS A 140 -5.41 -1.63 -4.41
CA LYS A 140 -4.21 -1.93 -5.23
C LYS A 140 -3.07 -0.97 -4.93
N TYR A 141 -3.36 0.34 -4.87
CA TYR A 141 -2.36 1.34 -4.53
C TYR A 141 -1.78 1.12 -3.12
N ALA A 142 -2.63 0.81 -2.13
CA ALA A 142 -2.20 0.49 -0.76
C ALA A 142 -1.32 -0.77 -0.72
N ASN A 143 -1.67 -1.80 -1.51
CA ASN A 143 -0.88 -3.03 -1.60
C ASN A 143 0.49 -2.80 -2.24
N SER A 144 0.59 -1.92 -3.25
CA SER A 144 1.85 -1.60 -3.92
C SER A 144 2.73 -0.63 -3.12
N ALA A 145 2.13 0.32 -2.41
CA ALA A 145 2.85 1.44 -1.81
C ALA A 145 3.41 1.16 -0.43
N GLY A 146 2.80 0.26 0.35
CA GLY A 146 3.29 -0.05 1.70
C GLY A 146 3.47 1.19 2.57
N TYR A 147 4.65 1.37 3.18
CA TYR A 147 5.00 2.56 3.98
C TYR A 147 4.95 3.90 3.21
N SER A 148 5.02 3.85 1.87
CA SER A 148 4.93 5.01 0.99
C SER A 148 3.50 5.42 0.64
N PHE A 149 2.49 4.75 1.20
CA PHE A 149 1.08 5.08 0.97
C PHE A 149 0.71 6.48 1.47
N LYS A 150 0.30 7.36 0.54
CA LYS A 150 0.00 8.78 0.81
C LYS A 150 -0.86 9.37 -0.30
N CYS A 151 -1.49 10.51 -0.05
CA CYS A 151 -2.29 11.17 -1.09
C CYS A 151 -1.40 11.56 -2.29
N PRO A 152 -1.68 11.11 -3.53
CA PRO A 152 -0.90 11.50 -4.71
C PRO A 152 -0.99 12.99 -5.04
N LEU A 153 -2.04 13.68 -4.56
CA LEU A 153 -2.29 15.08 -4.86
C LEU A 153 -1.63 16.05 -3.86
N CYS A 154 -1.67 15.73 -2.56
CA CYS A 154 -1.20 16.64 -1.51
C CYS A 154 -0.10 16.05 -0.63
N ASN A 155 0.33 14.82 -0.88
CA ASN A 155 1.37 14.11 -0.13
C ASN A 155 1.06 13.94 1.39
N ASP A 156 -0.17 14.24 1.81
CA ASP A 156 -0.64 14.09 3.19
C ASP A 156 -0.84 12.61 3.51
N LYS A 157 -0.04 12.09 4.45
CA LYS A 157 -0.10 10.70 4.92
C LYS A 157 -1.21 10.49 5.93
N GLU A 158 -1.36 11.39 6.90
CA GLU A 158 -2.25 11.21 8.04
C GLU A 158 -3.73 11.25 7.64
N LYS A 159 -4.10 12.23 6.81
CA LYS A 159 -5.47 12.35 6.32
C LYS A 159 -5.80 11.21 5.37
N PHE A 160 -4.85 10.81 4.53
CA PHE A 160 -5.06 9.75 3.56
C PHE A 160 -5.14 8.37 4.21
N ALA A 161 -4.39 8.11 5.28
CA ALA A 161 -4.46 6.85 6.05
C ALA A 161 -5.86 6.57 6.62
N LYS A 162 -6.73 7.59 6.74
CA LYS A 162 -8.13 7.42 7.17
C LYS A 162 -8.94 6.52 6.25
N VAL A 163 -8.51 6.29 5.00
CA VAL A 163 -9.12 5.29 4.09
C VAL A 163 -9.15 3.88 4.70
N ALA A 164 -8.28 3.57 5.68
CA ALA A 164 -8.33 2.31 6.43
C ALA A 164 -9.61 2.12 7.25
N LEU A 165 -10.34 3.19 7.57
CA LEU A 165 -11.66 3.12 8.20
C LEU A 165 -12.76 2.65 7.23
N PHE A 166 -12.49 2.67 5.92
CA PHE A 166 -13.45 2.42 4.85
C PHE A 166 -13.29 1.04 4.21
N GLY A 167 -12.38 0.19 4.70
CA GLY A 167 -12.10 -1.10 4.09
C GLY A 167 -10.72 -1.22 3.46
N ILE A 168 -9.95 -0.12 3.35
CA ILE A 168 -8.63 -0.17 2.70
C ILE A 168 -7.57 -0.72 3.65
N SER A 169 -7.09 -1.92 3.35
CA SER A 169 -6.00 -2.59 4.05
C SER A 169 -4.65 -2.03 3.59
N ILE A 170 -3.92 -1.36 4.47
CA ILE A 170 -2.56 -0.86 4.20
C ILE A 170 -1.54 -1.93 4.63
N GLN A 171 -0.56 -2.23 3.78
CA GLN A 171 0.46 -3.25 4.05
C GLN A 171 1.60 -2.66 4.88
N ASN A 172 2.09 -3.42 5.86
CA ASN A 172 3.23 -3.05 6.70
C ASN A 172 4.53 -3.60 6.09
N ARG A 173 4.88 -3.11 4.90
CA ARG A 173 6.04 -3.52 4.11
C ARG A 173 6.55 -2.36 3.28
N ASP A 174 7.77 -2.50 2.76
CA ASP A 174 8.33 -1.58 1.78
C ASP A 174 7.50 -1.56 0.49
N ALA A 175 7.63 -0.49 -0.27
CA ALA A 175 6.89 -0.41 -1.51
C ALA A 175 7.37 -1.50 -2.48
N SER A 176 6.46 -2.07 -3.26
CA SER A 176 6.78 -3.10 -4.25
C SER A 176 7.91 -2.69 -5.21
N TRP A 177 7.97 -1.40 -5.58
CA TRP A 177 9.03 -0.83 -6.43
C TRP A 177 10.38 -0.66 -5.74
N GLU A 178 10.47 -0.78 -4.41
CA GLU A 178 11.75 -0.79 -3.68
C GLU A 178 12.40 -2.19 -3.65
N LEU A 179 11.61 -3.23 -3.93
CA LEU A 179 12.06 -4.62 -3.92
C LEU A 179 12.50 -5.12 -5.31
N GLU A 180 12.26 -4.34 -6.36
CA GLU A 180 12.68 -4.68 -7.72
C GLU A 180 14.22 -4.57 -7.84
N PRO A 181 14.92 -5.65 -8.24
CA PRO A 181 16.36 -5.60 -8.42
C PRO A 181 16.73 -4.53 -9.44
N ASN A 182 17.67 -3.65 -9.09
CA ASN A 182 18.09 -2.53 -9.93
C ASN A 182 16.99 -1.49 -10.26
N ALA A 183 15.88 -1.42 -9.52
CA ALA A 183 14.79 -0.46 -9.74
C ALA A 183 15.25 1.01 -9.87
N PHE A 184 16.38 1.33 -9.22
CA PHE A 184 16.95 2.67 -9.18
C PHE A 184 18.36 2.73 -9.78
N ALA A 185 18.81 1.70 -10.51
CA ALA A 185 20.14 1.69 -11.10
C ALA A 185 20.34 2.88 -12.05
N ASP A 186 19.30 3.24 -12.81
CA ASP A 186 19.32 4.39 -13.71
C ASP A 186 19.38 5.72 -12.95
N LEU A 187 18.86 5.80 -11.71
CA LEU A 187 18.97 7.00 -10.87
C LEU A 187 20.41 7.23 -10.36
N MET A 188 21.23 6.18 -10.34
CA MET A 188 22.65 6.26 -9.98
C MET A 188 23.53 6.61 -11.18
N GLN A 189 22.99 6.52 -12.40
CA GLN A 189 23.70 6.90 -13.62
C GLN A 189 23.50 8.38 -13.87
N ARG A 190 24.55 9.16 -13.62
CA ARG A 190 24.60 10.53 -14.10
C ARG A 190 25.02 10.50 -15.56
N ALA A 191 24.39 11.34 -16.38
CA ALA A 191 24.91 11.59 -17.72
C ALA A 191 26.35 12.12 -17.59
N GLU A 192 27.29 11.53 -18.33
CA GLU A 192 28.71 11.93 -18.34
C GLU A 192 29.10 12.67 -19.62
N TYR A 193 28.10 13.10 -20.40
CA TYR A 193 28.29 13.80 -21.67
C TYR A 193 27.52 15.11 -21.69
N CYS A 194 28.10 16.11 -22.33
CA CYS A 194 27.44 17.40 -22.52
C CYS A 194 26.21 17.26 -23.42
N ILE A 195 25.07 17.79 -22.96
CA ILE A 195 23.79 17.73 -23.69
C ILE A 195 23.69 18.71 -24.88
N LEU A 196 24.68 19.59 -25.08
CA LEU A 196 24.67 20.56 -26.18
C LEU A 196 24.73 19.81 -27.53
N PRO A 197 23.74 19.95 -28.43
CA PRO A 197 23.67 19.17 -29.68
C PRO A 197 24.92 19.25 -30.55
N ASP A 198 25.56 20.43 -30.60
CA ASP A 198 26.79 20.70 -31.37
C ASP A 198 28.02 20.87 -30.46
N CYS A 199 28.12 20.09 -29.38
CA CYS A 199 29.29 20.10 -28.51
C CYS A 199 30.55 19.72 -29.30
N ARG A 200 31.52 20.63 -29.37
CA ARG A 200 32.79 20.42 -30.09
C ARG A 200 33.82 19.61 -29.30
N ILE A 201 33.52 19.25 -28.06
CA ILE A 201 34.40 18.48 -27.18
C ILE A 201 34.01 17.00 -27.30
N ARG A 202 34.99 16.14 -27.62
CA ARG A 202 34.76 14.70 -27.76
C ARG A 202 34.41 14.05 -26.41
N PRO A 203 33.40 13.17 -26.34
CA PRO A 203 33.03 12.48 -25.09
C PRO A 203 34.17 11.68 -24.45
N SER A 204 35.10 11.16 -25.26
CA SER A 204 36.25 10.37 -24.79
C SER A 204 37.40 11.21 -24.21
N ALA A 205 37.28 12.54 -24.19
CA ALA A 205 38.35 13.47 -23.81
C ALA A 205 38.00 14.31 -22.58
N THR A 206 36.92 13.97 -21.88
CA THR A 206 36.33 14.79 -20.81
C THR A 206 36.15 13.99 -19.54
N SER A 207 36.48 14.62 -18.41
CA SER A 207 36.22 14.07 -17.09
C SER A 207 34.90 14.60 -16.54
N ALA A 208 34.28 13.88 -15.61
CA ALA A 208 33.09 14.37 -14.91
C ALA A 208 33.32 15.70 -14.17
N ALA A 209 34.57 16.11 -13.94
CA ALA A 209 34.94 17.37 -13.31
C ALA A 209 34.77 18.60 -14.24
N ASP A 210 34.70 18.38 -15.56
CA ASP A 210 34.57 19.46 -16.56
C ASP A 210 33.10 19.81 -16.86
N LEU A 211 32.16 19.12 -16.19
CA LEU A 211 30.73 19.21 -16.39
C LEU A 211 30.04 19.99 -15.27
N LEU A 212 29.20 20.94 -15.66
CA LEU A 212 28.23 21.61 -14.80
C LEU A 212 26.90 20.85 -14.87
N TYR A 213 26.31 20.53 -13.72
CA TYR A 213 24.99 19.89 -13.63
C TYR A 213 23.93 20.91 -13.25
N CYS A 214 22.71 20.73 -13.77
CA CYS A 214 21.64 21.68 -13.49
C CYS A 214 21.34 21.75 -11.98
N ILE A 215 21.28 22.96 -11.43
CA ILE A 215 21.03 23.15 -9.99
C ILE A 215 19.64 22.70 -9.51
N LEU A 216 18.70 22.45 -10.43
CA LEU A 216 17.32 22.06 -10.11
C LEU A 216 17.11 20.55 -10.16
N CYS A 217 17.52 19.89 -11.25
CA CYS A 217 17.34 18.45 -11.43
C CYS A 217 18.61 17.63 -11.21
N ALA A 218 19.77 18.28 -10.98
CA ALA A 218 21.09 17.65 -10.91
C ALA A 218 21.44 16.75 -12.12
N SER A 219 20.73 16.93 -13.22
CA SER A 219 20.84 16.16 -14.47
C SER A 219 21.23 17.09 -15.62
N ASN A 220 21.32 16.55 -16.84
CA ASN A 220 21.55 17.30 -18.07
C ASN A 220 22.80 18.18 -18.03
N PRO A 221 24.01 17.59 -17.99
CA PRO A 221 25.21 18.36 -17.77
C PRO A 221 25.67 19.10 -19.02
N MET A 222 26.39 20.19 -18.81
CA MET A 222 27.01 20.99 -19.86
C MET A 222 28.46 21.30 -19.49
N HIS A 223 29.39 21.27 -20.45
CA HIS A 223 30.76 21.67 -20.14
C HIS A 223 30.82 23.12 -19.68
N THR A 224 31.76 23.44 -18.79
CA THR A 224 32.07 24.81 -18.36
C THR A 224 32.33 25.77 -19.52
N HIS A 225 32.84 25.26 -20.65
CA HIS A 225 33.09 26.03 -21.88
C HIS A 225 31.93 26.03 -22.89
N CYS A 226 30.92 25.19 -22.69
CA CYS A 226 29.74 25.09 -23.55
C CYS A 226 28.59 25.99 -23.06
N THR A 227 28.76 26.66 -21.93
CA THR A 227 27.80 27.59 -21.35
C THR A 227 28.50 28.81 -20.76
N PHE A 228 27.77 29.92 -20.65
CA PHE A 228 28.21 31.11 -19.90
C PHE A 228 27.83 31.05 -18.42
N GLU A 229 27.07 30.03 -18.02
CA GLU A 229 26.62 29.81 -16.65
C GLU A 229 27.73 29.21 -15.77
N THR A 230 27.60 29.39 -14.46
CA THR A 230 28.51 28.82 -13.44
C THR A 230 27.86 27.62 -12.74
N ALA A 231 28.63 26.89 -11.94
CA ALA A 231 28.13 25.75 -11.15
C ALA A 231 26.96 26.10 -10.21
N SER A 232 26.84 27.36 -9.77
CA SER A 232 25.75 27.83 -8.91
C SER A 232 24.55 28.38 -9.66
N THR A 233 24.64 28.54 -10.98
CA THR A 233 23.63 29.25 -11.79
C THR A 233 23.08 28.42 -12.94
N TYR A 234 23.83 27.42 -13.42
CA TYR A 234 23.46 26.59 -14.56
C TYR A 234 22.12 25.85 -14.36
N ARG A 235 21.24 25.99 -15.37
CA ARG A 235 19.94 25.32 -15.47
C ARG A 235 19.79 24.74 -16.86
N CYS A 236 19.30 23.51 -16.97
CA CYS A 236 19.00 22.91 -18.27
C CYS A 236 17.70 23.46 -18.85
N ASP A 237 17.52 23.30 -20.17
CA ASP A 237 16.36 23.80 -20.89
C ASP A 237 15.03 23.31 -20.31
N ASP A 238 14.96 22.04 -19.90
CA ASP A 238 13.77 21.46 -19.26
C ASP A 238 13.39 22.19 -17.96
N CYS A 239 14.38 22.53 -17.13
CA CYS A 239 14.16 23.14 -15.83
C CYS A 239 13.99 24.66 -15.89
N ILE A 240 14.46 25.33 -16.94
CA ILE A 240 14.24 26.76 -17.15
C ILE A 240 12.74 27.04 -17.35
N VAL A 241 12.00 26.14 -18.00
CA VAL A 241 10.55 26.27 -18.21
C VAL A 241 9.77 26.23 -16.89
N ILE A 242 10.20 25.41 -15.93
CA ILE A 242 9.56 25.25 -14.62
C ILE A 242 9.56 26.57 -13.83
N LYS A 243 10.57 27.44 -14.04
CA LYS A 243 10.67 28.74 -13.39
C LYS A 243 9.52 29.70 -13.78
N ARG A 244 9.03 29.64 -15.02
CA ARG A 244 7.95 30.52 -15.50
C ARG A 244 6.59 30.21 -14.86
N CYS A 245 6.38 29.01 -14.33
CA CYS A 245 5.13 28.61 -13.68
C CYS A 245 5.14 28.75 -12.15
N LEU A 246 6.31 28.87 -11.51
CA LEU A 246 6.45 28.93 -10.05
C LEU A 246 6.81 30.32 -9.49
N GLY A 247 6.99 31.33 -10.35
CA GLY A 247 7.25 32.71 -9.91
C GLY A 247 8.55 32.90 -9.12
N LEU A 248 9.59 32.11 -9.44
CA LEU A 248 10.95 32.24 -8.88
C LEU A 248 11.93 32.88 -9.87
#